data_AF-A0A0S7X1X9-F1
#
_entry.id   AF-A0A0S7X1X9-F1
#
_cell.length_a   1.000
_cell.length_b   1.000
_cell.length_c   1.000
_cell.angle_alpha   90.00
_cell.angle_beta   90.00
_cell.angle_gamma   90.00
#
_symmetry.space_group_name_H-M   'P 1'
#
loop_
_entity.id
_entity.type
_entity.pdbx_description
1 polymer ?
#
loop_
_entity_poly.entity_id
_entity_poly.type
_entity_poly.pdbx_seq_one_letter_code
_entity_poly.pdbx_strand_id
1 'polypeptide(L)'
;MIRKLAIIILFFYVLALLQTSFLVNFGINGMIPNLILISVILINIFEKPEKKYGIFSAFIGGFFLDIFSERFIGFEILILTAIACFIKLILKKYVRVQITKRV
;
A
#
# COMPACT_ATOMS: atom_id res chain seq x y z
N MET A 1 6.10 -11.47 13.66
CA MET A 1 5.69 -10.15 13.10
C MET A 1 6.81 -9.49 12.32
N ILE A 2 8.02 -9.35 12.90
CA ILE A 2 9.18 -8.71 12.27
C ILE A 2 9.51 -9.26 10.87
N ARG A 3 9.55 -10.58 10.67
CA ARG A 3 9.79 -11.18 9.34
C ARG A 3 8.81 -10.69 8.26
N LYS A 4 7.53 -10.51 8.61
CA LYS A 4 6.51 -10.04 7.66
C LYS A 4 6.68 -8.55 7.35
N LEU A 5 7.01 -7.74 8.35
CA LEU A 5 7.30 -6.32 8.14
C LEU A 5 8.55 -6.14 7.27
N ALA A 6 9.62 -6.91 7.52
CA ALA A 6 10.82 -6.88 6.68
C ALA A 6 10.51 -7.22 5.21
N ILE A 7 9.65 -8.22 4.97
CA ILE A 7 9.17 -8.56 3.61
C ILE A 7 8.39 -7.40 3.00
N ILE A 8 7.50 -6.76 3.75
CA ILE A 8 6.72 -5.60 3.27
C ILE A 8 7.65 -4.43 2.90
N ILE A 9 8.62 -4.12 3.76
CA ILE A 9 9.61 -3.06 3.51
C ILE A 9 10.39 -3.36 2.24
N LEU A 10 10.93 -4.58 2.11
CA LEU A 10 11.68 -5.00 0.92
C LEU A 10 10.82 -4.95 -0.35
N PHE A 11 9.57 -5.42 -0.26
CA PHE A 11 8.62 -5.40 -1.38
C PHE A 11 8.34 -3.97 -1.87
N PHE A 12 8.00 -3.05 -0.96
CA PHE A 12 7.75 -1.66 -1.34
C PHE A 12 8.99 -0.93 -1.81
N TYR A 13 10.16 -1.25 -1.26
CA TYR A 13 11.43 -0.71 -1.75
C TYR A 13 11.69 -1.10 -3.21
N VAL A 14 11.53 -2.39 -3.55
CA VAL A 14 11.69 -2.87 -4.93
C VAL A 14 10.65 -2.23 -5.86
N LEU A 15 9.39 -2.10 -5.41
CA LEU A 15 8.36 -1.42 -6.19
C LEU A 15 8.66 0.06 -6.43
N ALA A 16 9.14 0.77 -5.40
CA ALA A 16 9.51 2.18 -5.53
C ALA A 16 10.60 2.36 -6.59
N LEU A 17 11.67 1.58 -6.50
CA LEU A 17 12.76 1.59 -7.49
C LEU A 17 12.28 1.24 -8.90
N LEU A 18 11.44 0.22 -9.02
CA LEU A 18 10.91 -0.18 -10.33
C LEU A 18 10.02 0.92 -10.92
N GLN A 19 9.21 1.59 -10.10
CA GLN A 19 8.38 2.72 -10.51
C GLN A 19 9.23 3.92 -10.96
N THR A 20 10.24 4.30 -10.18
CA THR A 20 11.03 5.52 -10.41
C THR A 20 12.10 5.35 -11.47
N SER A 21 12.69 4.16 -11.60
CA SER A 21 13.84 3.93 -12.49
C SER A 21 13.44 3.31 -13.83
N PHE A 22 12.44 2.43 -13.86
CA PHE A 22 12.05 1.70 -15.07
C PHE A 22 10.74 2.21 -15.66
N LEU A 23 9.67 2.25 -14.85
CA LEU A 23 8.31 2.57 -15.30
C LEU A 23 8.16 4.02 -15.80
N VAL A 24 9.00 4.93 -15.33
CA VAL A 24 9.05 6.32 -15.78
C VAL A 24 9.20 6.45 -17.30
N ASN A 25 9.90 5.50 -17.95
CA ASN A 25 10.13 5.50 -19.40
C ASN A 25 8.89 5.05 -20.20
N PHE A 26 7.89 4.45 -19.55
CA PHE A 26 6.67 3.92 -20.18
C PHE A 26 5.43 4.78 -19.88
N GLY A 27 5.61 5.98 -19.33
CA GLY A 27 4.52 6.89 -19.05
C GLY A 27 3.85 7.40 -20.32
N ILE A 28 2.53 7.27 -20.42
CA ILE A 28 1.74 7.83 -21.53
C ILE A 28 1.33 9.24 -21.12
N ASN A 29 1.72 10.25 -21.90
CA ASN A 29 1.48 11.67 -21.58
C ASN A 29 1.94 12.09 -20.17
N GLY A 30 3.05 11.53 -19.70
CA GLY A 30 3.59 11.81 -18.36
C GLY A 30 2.80 11.18 -17.20
N MET A 31 1.76 10.39 -17.48
CA MET A 31 1.04 9.62 -16.46
C MET A 31 1.70 8.26 -16.28
N ILE A 32 2.16 7.98 -15.06
CA ILE A 32 2.79 6.71 -14.68
C ILE A 32 1.89 6.03 -13.65
N PRO A 33 1.55 4.75 -13.83
CA PRO A 33 0.79 3.99 -12.83
C PRO A 33 1.50 3.97 -11.47
N ASN A 34 0.79 4.34 -10.40
CA ASN A 34 1.32 4.27 -9.04
C ASN A 34 1.18 2.83 -8.51
N LEU A 35 2.24 2.03 -8.68
CA LEU A 35 2.28 0.63 -8.26
C LEU A 35 2.18 0.48 -6.74
N ILE A 36 2.70 1.44 -5.98
CA ILE A 36 2.63 1.45 -4.53
C ILE A 36 1.18 1.62 -4.07
N LEU A 37 0.46 2.61 -4.60
CA LEU A 37 -0.96 2.84 -4.31
C LEU A 37 -1.80 1.59 -4.62
N ILE A 38 -1.63 1.02 -5.81
CA ILE A 38 -2.35 -0.20 -6.22
C ILE A 38 -2.07 -1.33 -5.24
N SER A 39 -0.81 -1.55 -4.89
CA SER A 39 -0.41 -2.60 -3.95
C SER A 39 -1.00 -2.39 -2.56
N VAL A 40 -1.01 -1.15 -2.04
CA VAL A 40 -1.63 -0.81 -0.76
C VAL A 40 -3.13 -1.12 -0.76
N ILE A 41 -3.84 -0.77 -1.83
CA ILE A 41 -5.27 -1.07 -1.98
C ILE A 41 -5.50 -2.59 -1.97
N LEU A 42 -4.77 -3.34 -2.78
CA LEU A 42 -4.89 -4.80 -2.86
C LEU A 42 -4.59 -5.46 -1.50
N ILE A 43 -3.52 -5.06 -0.83
CA ILE A 43 -3.17 -5.58 0.50
C ILE A 43 -4.30 -5.30 1.50
N ASN A 44 -4.88 -4.09 1.51
CA ASN A 44 -5.97 -3.76 2.43
C ASN A 44 -7.28 -4.48 2.12
N ILE A 45 -7.55 -4.80 0.84
CA ILE A 45 -8.73 -5.58 0.43
C ILE A 45 -8.60 -7.06 0.79
N PHE A 46 -7.43 -7.67 0.56
CA PHE A 46 -7.22 -9.10 0.79
C PHE A 46 -6.82 -9.44 2.24
N GLU A 47 -6.32 -8.48 3.01
CA GLU A 47 -6.04 -8.69 4.41
C GLU A 47 -7.34 -8.78 5.23
N LYS A 48 -7.38 -9.72 6.19
CA LYS A 48 -8.46 -9.78 7.18
C LYS A 48 -8.64 -8.41 7.90
N PRO A 49 -9.88 -7.92 8.07
CA PRO A 49 -10.14 -6.60 8.65
C PRO A 49 -9.54 -6.38 10.05
N GLU A 50 -9.39 -7.44 10.86
CA GLU A 50 -8.87 -7.35 12.23
C GLU A 50 -7.36 -7.13 12.29
N LYS A 51 -6.64 -7.44 11.21
CA LYS A 51 -5.19 -7.29 11.15
C LYS A 51 -4.82 -5.86 10.75
N LYS A 52 -3.62 -5.44 11.15
CA LYS A 52 -3.10 -4.08 10.93
C LYS A 52 -2.03 -4.00 9.85
N TYR A 53 -1.67 -5.10 9.17
CA TYR A 53 -0.58 -5.08 8.18
C TYR A 53 -0.92 -4.20 6.98
N GLY A 54 -2.19 -4.06 6.60
CA GLY A 54 -2.66 -3.14 5.56
C GLY A 54 -2.42 -1.67 5.89
N ILE A 55 -2.53 -1.28 7.16
CA ILE A 55 -2.22 0.07 7.61
C ILE A 55 -0.70 0.27 7.61
N PHE A 56 0.06 -0.71 8.12
CA PHE A 56 1.53 -0.64 8.09
C PHE A 56 2.08 -0.59 6.65
N SER A 57 1.49 -1.35 5.71
CA SER A 57 1.88 -1.28 4.30
C SER A 57 1.59 0.09 3.69
N ALA A 58 0.49 0.73 4.08
CA ALA A 58 0.15 2.07 3.60
C ALA A 58 1.14 3.13 4.12
N PHE A 59 1.50 3.03 5.40
CA PHE A 59 2.51 3.90 6.00
C PHE A 59 3.88 3.72 5.34
N ILE A 60 4.36 2.48 5.20
CA ILE A 60 5.66 2.17 4.60
C ILE A 60 5.67 2.54 3.10
N GLY A 61 4.61 2.20 2.37
CA GLY A 61 4.46 2.55 0.96
C GLY A 61 4.44 4.07 0.74
N GLY A 62 3.68 4.80 1.56
CA GLY A 62 3.65 6.26 1.52
C GLY A 62 4.98 6.88 1.87
N PHE A 63 5.71 6.32 2.84
CA PHE A 63 7.04 6.80 3.19
C PHE A 63 8.02 6.66 2.03
N PHE A 64 7.99 5.53 1.32
CA PHE A 64 8.80 5.37 0.11
C PHE A 64 8.35 6.29 -1.02
N LEU A 65 7.04 6.47 -1.24
CA LEU A 65 6.57 7.45 -2.23
C LEU A 65 7.07 8.85 -1.91
N ASP A 66 6.98 9.28 -0.65
CA ASP A 66 7.44 10.59 -0.22
C ASP A 66 8.94 10.77 -0.47
N ILE A 67 9.77 9.79 -0.07
CA ILE A 67 11.24 9.83 -0.27
C ILE A 67 11.63 9.88 -1.75
N PHE A 68 10.97 9.09 -2.58
CA PHE A 68 11.29 8.99 -4.01
C PHE A 68 10.52 10.00 -4.86
N SER A 69 9.71 10.87 -4.24
CA SER A 69 9.02 11.97 -4.91
C SER A 69 9.71 13.30 -4.61
N GLU A 70 9.54 14.27 -5.51
CA GLU A 70 10.00 15.65 -5.28
C GLU A 70 9.03 16.44 -4.37
N ARG A 71 8.09 15.77 -3.69
CA ARG A 71 7.03 16.40 -2.89
C ARG A 71 7.40 16.46 -1.41
N PHE A 72 6.57 17.16 -0.63
CA PHE A 72 6.75 17.28 0.81
C PHE A 72 6.59 15.92 1.52
N ILE A 73 7.59 15.55 2.32
CA ILE A 73 7.60 14.30 3.08
C ILE A 73 6.46 14.29 4.10
N GLY A 74 5.64 13.24 4.08
CA GLY A 74 4.48 13.05 4.94
C GLY A 74 3.15 13.18 4.21
N PHE A 75 3.12 13.75 3.00
CA PHE A 75 1.90 13.93 2.25
C PHE A 75 1.33 12.59 1.76
N GLU A 76 2.15 11.77 1.11
CA GLU A 76 1.73 10.45 0.60
C GLU A 76 1.50 9.46 1.76
N ILE A 77 2.28 9.55 2.85
CA ILE A 77 2.03 8.78 4.07
C ILE A 77 0.62 9.04 4.60
N LEU A 78 0.22 10.30 4.75
CA LEU A 78 -1.09 10.68 5.28
C LEU A 78 -2.21 10.19 4.37
N ILE A 79 -2.10 10.43 3.06
CA ILE A 79 -3.12 10.03 2.08
C ILE A 79 -3.28 8.52 2.04
N LEU A 80 -2.19 7.76 1.88
CA LEU A 80 -2.28 6.30 1.82
C LEU A 80 -2.79 5.69 3.12
N THR A 81 -2.36 6.21 4.26
CA THR A 81 -2.84 5.74 5.57
C THR A 81 -4.33 6.04 5.75
N ALA A 82 -4.80 7.21 5.32
CA ALA A 82 -6.22 7.56 5.33
C ALA A 82 -7.04 6.62 4.43
N ILE A 83 -6.56 6.34 3.21
CA ILE A 83 -7.18 5.38 2.28
C ILE A 83 -7.25 3.98 2.90
N ALA A 84 -6.16 3.49 3.48
CA ALA A 84 -6.13 2.17 4.11
C ALA A 84 -7.10 2.07 5.30
N CYS A 85 -7.19 3.13 6.11
CA CYS A 85 -8.16 3.22 7.19
C CYS A 85 -9.60 3.19 6.64
N PHE A 86 -9.88 3.98 5.60
CA PHE A 86 -11.19 4.03 4.94
C PHE A 86 -11.61 2.67 4.38
N ILE A 87 -10.71 1.98 3.67
CA ILE A 87 -10.95 0.63 3.15
C ILE A 87 -11.29 -0.33 4.30
N LYS A 88 -10.50 -0.32 5.39
CA LYS A 88 -10.78 -1.19 6.54
C LYS A 88 -12.10 -0.89 7.23
N LEU A 89 -12.48 0.38 7.35
CA LEU A 89 -13.77 0.78 7.90
C LEU A 89 -14.93 0.24 7.06
N ILE A 90 -14.85 0.36 5.73
CA ILE A 90 -15.85 -0.19 4.81
C ILE A 90 -15.89 -1.71 4.93
N LEU A 91 -14.75 -2.40 4.83
CA LEU A 91 -14.72 -3.85 4.87
C LEU A 91 -15.23 -4.40 6.20
N LYS A 92 -14.89 -3.77 7.33
CA LYS A 92 -15.39 -4.18 8.65
C LYS A 92 -16.91 -4.00 8.78
N LYS A 93 -17.48 -2.97 8.15
CA LYS A 93 -18.91 -2.65 8.23
C LYS A 93 -19.77 -3.48 7.27
N TYR A 94 -19.31 -3.65 6.03
CA TYR A 94 -20.12 -4.21 4.94
C TYR A 94 -19.76 -5.66 4.62
N VAL A 95 -18.52 -6.06 4.85
CA VAL A 95 -18.07 -7.41 4.55
C VAL A 95 -17.94 -8.16 5.86
N ARG A 96 -19.05 -8.77 6.32
CA ARG A 96 -18.96 -9.94 7.20
C ARG A 96 -18.32 -11.04 6.37
N VAL A 97 -16.99 -11.01 6.22
CA VAL A 97 -16.29 -12.09 5.54
C VAL A 97 -16.46 -13.31 6.44
N GLN A 98 -17.44 -14.16 6.13
CA GLN A 98 -17.43 -15.56 6.55
C GLN A 98 -16.25 -16.20 5.82
N ILE A 99 -15.01 -15.90 6.23
CA ILE A 99 -13.87 -16.73 5.86
C ILE A 99 -14.16 -18.06 6.53
N THR A 100 -14.72 -18.96 5.74
CA THR A 100 -14.84 -20.39 6.01
C THR A 100 -13.65 -20.83 6.84
N LYS A 101 -13.92 -21.24 8.07
CA LYS A 101 -13.01 -22.13 8.80
C LYS A 101 -12.95 -23.40 7.95
N ARG A 102 -12.03 -23.49 6.99
CA ARG A 102 -11.68 -24.80 6.44
C ARG A 102 -10.89 -25.51 7.53
N VAL A 103 -11.57 -26.54 8.03
CA VAL A 103 -11.14 -27.60 8.96
C VAL A 103 -9.76 -28.09 8.59
#